data_AF-A0A368YG64-F1
#
_entry.id   AF-A0A368YG64-F1
#
_cell.length_a   1.000
_cell.length_b   1.000
_cell.length_c   1.000
_cell.angle_alpha   90.00
_cell.angle_beta   90.00
_cell.angle_gamma   90.00
#
_symmetry.space_group_name_H-M   'P 1'
#
loop_
_entity.id
_entity.type
_entity.pdbx_description
1 polymer ?
#
loop_
_entity_poly.entity_id
_entity_poly.type
_entity_poly.pdbx_seq_one_letter_code
_entity_poly.pdbx_strand_id
1 'polypeptide(L)'
;MGSFFKKAASDFMEKIFHKNCEFPADVKQSAEVKILHISDTPECIYPYIYKVVEKSSADVIIHTGDLVDNIKLEYEPERYRSKYKKRSADFISNLEKLTDARIIYVPGNHDINSILFDNINRSEICLEGSVIEVMGVSIGLAHYSEKLPQNAQINLFGHNYDRPFSENNIYLNGIFNINCILLPSCQIYTINYPHLAEKGRKLNSSFSMI
;
A
#
# COMPACT_ATOMS: atom_id res chain seq x y z
N MET A 1 2.59 26.67 -25.50
CA MET A 1 2.22 25.25 -25.72
C MET A 1 2.31 24.37 -24.46
N GLY A 2 3.36 24.42 -23.64
CA GLY A 2 3.59 23.41 -22.57
C GLY A 2 2.65 23.39 -21.35
N SER A 3 1.95 24.50 -21.05
CA SER A 3 1.02 24.57 -19.90
C SER A 3 -0.33 23.86 -20.18
N PHE A 4 -0.84 23.96 -21.40
CA PHE A 4 -2.13 23.40 -21.79
C PHE A 4 -2.10 21.86 -21.84
N PHE A 5 -1.01 21.27 -22.35
CA PHE A 5 -0.82 19.82 -22.36
C PHE A 5 -0.63 19.24 -20.94
N LYS A 6 0.04 19.96 -20.03
CA LYS A 6 0.16 19.55 -18.62
C LYS A 6 -1.20 19.56 -17.92
N LYS A 7 -2.01 20.59 -18.16
CA LYS A 7 -3.36 20.68 -17.60
C LYS A 7 -4.28 19.59 -18.14
N ALA A 8 -4.31 19.39 -19.46
CA ALA A 8 -5.12 18.33 -20.07
C ALA A 8 -4.71 16.92 -19.62
N ALA A 9 -3.40 16.66 -19.46
CA ALA A 9 -2.90 15.39 -18.91
C ALA A 9 -3.27 15.23 -17.42
N SER A 10 -3.19 16.31 -16.64
CA SER A 10 -3.62 16.34 -15.24
C SER A 10 -5.12 16.03 -15.13
N ASP A 11 -5.97 16.75 -15.88
CA ASP A 11 -7.42 16.59 -15.88
C ASP A 11 -7.85 15.19 -16.36
N PHE A 12 -7.11 14.61 -17.31
CA PHE A 12 -7.33 13.25 -17.80
C PHE A 12 -6.96 12.19 -16.75
N MET A 13 -5.79 12.33 -16.12
CA MET A 13 -5.39 11.45 -15.01
C MET A 13 -6.36 11.60 -13.83
N GLU A 14 -6.85 12.82 -13.57
CA GLU A 14 -7.88 13.09 -12.59
C GLU A 14 -9.16 12.28 -12.88
N LYS A 15 -9.67 12.34 -14.11
CA LYS A 15 -10.86 11.57 -14.52
C LYS A 15 -10.68 10.07 -14.39
N ILE A 16 -9.51 9.52 -14.77
CA ILE A 16 -9.21 8.09 -14.62
C ILE A 16 -9.17 7.70 -13.14
N PHE A 17 -8.53 8.51 -12.29
CA PHE A 17 -8.41 8.21 -10.88
C PHE A 17 -9.74 8.35 -10.14
N HIS A 18 -10.58 9.34 -10.48
CA HIS A 18 -11.84 9.60 -9.78
C HIS A 18 -12.86 8.46 -9.90
N LYS A 19 -12.98 7.81 -11.07
CA LYS A 19 -13.98 6.77 -11.29
C LYS A 19 -13.70 5.48 -10.50
N ASN A 20 -12.45 5.24 -10.12
CA ASN A 20 -12.00 3.97 -9.53
C ASN A 20 -11.65 4.08 -8.04
N CYS A 21 -11.89 5.22 -7.37
CA CYS A 21 -11.59 5.41 -5.94
C CYS A 21 -12.84 5.76 -5.12
N GLU A 22 -14.01 5.30 -5.54
CA GLU A 22 -15.25 5.50 -4.78
C GLU A 22 -15.45 4.41 -3.74
N PHE A 23 -15.59 4.84 -2.49
CA PHE A 23 -16.03 3.98 -1.41
C PHE A 23 -17.57 3.95 -1.35
N PRO A 24 -18.18 2.79 -1.06
CA PRO A 24 -19.61 2.69 -0.78
C PRO A 24 -20.04 3.65 0.33
N ALA A 25 -21.31 4.08 0.29
CA ALA A 25 -21.86 4.99 1.30
C ALA A 25 -21.71 4.41 2.72
N ASP A 26 -21.93 3.10 2.86
CA ASP A 26 -21.81 2.38 4.13
C ASP A 26 -20.41 2.53 4.74
N VAL A 27 -19.35 2.45 3.94
CA VAL A 27 -17.97 2.67 4.42
C VAL A 27 -17.77 4.12 4.86
N LYS A 28 -18.21 5.08 4.04
CA LYS A 28 -18.02 6.51 4.33
C LYS A 28 -18.79 6.98 5.57
N GLN A 29 -19.97 6.40 5.82
CA GLN A 29 -20.86 6.78 6.92
C GLN A 29 -20.67 5.93 8.17
N SER A 30 -19.95 4.80 8.07
CA SER A 30 -19.70 3.96 9.22
C SER A 30 -18.88 4.71 10.28
N ALA A 31 -19.31 4.57 11.53
CA ALA A 31 -18.59 5.03 12.72
C ALA A 31 -17.53 4.02 13.19
N GLU A 32 -17.41 2.87 12.53
CA GLU A 32 -16.39 1.87 12.81
C GLU A 32 -14.99 2.37 12.46
N VAL A 33 -14.00 1.76 13.12
CA VAL A 33 -12.59 1.97 12.83
C VAL A 33 -12.29 1.42 11.44
N LYS A 34 -11.67 2.24 10.59
CA LYS A 34 -11.35 1.93 9.20
C LYS A 34 -9.86 1.65 9.06
N ILE A 35 -9.54 0.44 8.63
CA ILE A 35 -8.17 0.07 8.26
C ILE A 35 -8.06 0.07 6.75
N LEU A 36 -7.08 0.77 6.20
CA LEU A 36 -6.74 0.74 4.79
C LEU A 36 -5.45 -0.05 4.58
N HIS A 37 -5.54 -1.15 3.85
CA HIS A 37 -4.43 -2.03 3.51
C HIS A 37 -4.02 -1.84 2.04
N ILE A 38 -2.76 -1.47 1.82
CA ILE A 38 -2.15 -1.17 0.52
C ILE A 38 -0.87 -2.03 0.38
N SER A 39 -0.49 -2.43 -0.83
CA SER A 39 0.78 -3.11 -1.06
C SER A 39 1.39 -2.79 -2.42
N ASP A 40 2.70 -2.99 -2.55
CA ASP A 40 3.45 -3.03 -3.81
C ASP A 40 3.14 -1.82 -4.70
N THR A 41 3.59 -0.65 -4.27
CA THR A 41 3.16 0.63 -4.84
C THR A 41 4.23 1.20 -5.77
N PRO A 42 4.03 1.18 -7.11
CA PRO A 42 4.91 1.91 -8.00
C PRO A 42 4.63 3.42 -7.97
N GLU A 43 5.66 4.24 -8.19
CA GLU A 43 5.63 5.71 -8.17
C GLU A 43 4.48 6.30 -9.01
N CYS A 44 4.14 5.64 -10.13
CA CYS A 44 3.15 6.10 -11.09
C CYS A 44 1.71 6.14 -10.53
N ILE A 45 1.44 5.48 -9.40
CA ILE A 45 0.11 5.45 -8.77
C ILE A 45 0.04 6.21 -7.45
N TYR A 46 1.11 6.84 -6.97
CA TYR A 46 1.07 7.59 -5.71
C TYR A 46 -0.09 8.60 -5.63
N PRO A 47 -0.37 9.42 -6.67
CA PRO A 47 -1.50 10.35 -6.62
C PRO A 47 -2.86 9.65 -6.44
N TYR A 48 -3.00 8.45 -6.97
CA TYR A 48 -4.20 7.64 -6.78
C TYR A 48 -4.31 7.15 -5.33
N ILE A 49 -3.21 6.67 -4.76
CA ILE A 49 -3.15 6.21 -3.36
C ILE A 49 -3.52 7.34 -2.40
N TYR A 50 -2.97 8.54 -2.60
CA TYR A 50 -3.31 9.70 -1.78
C TYR A 50 -4.81 10.01 -1.83
N LYS A 51 -5.42 9.98 -3.02
CA LYS A 51 -6.87 10.19 -3.16
C LYS A 51 -7.70 9.11 -2.46
N VAL A 52 -7.26 7.85 -2.51
CA VAL A 52 -7.93 6.75 -1.80
C VAL A 52 -7.84 6.99 -0.29
N VAL A 53 -6.66 7.37 0.22
CA VAL A 53 -6.44 7.69 1.63
C VAL A 53 -7.35 8.83 2.09
N GLU A 54 -7.36 9.97 1.40
CA GLU A 54 -8.22 11.12 1.72
C GLU A 54 -9.70 10.72 1.76
N LYS A 55 -10.17 9.96 0.77
CA LYS A 55 -11.57 9.55 0.66
C LYS A 55 -11.98 8.45 1.65
N SER A 56 -11.02 7.65 2.09
CA SER A 56 -11.29 6.55 3.03
C SER A 56 -11.56 7.06 4.44
N SER A 57 -10.99 8.21 4.80
CA SER A 57 -10.92 8.67 6.20
C SER A 57 -10.46 7.55 7.14
N ALA A 58 -9.47 6.76 6.70
CA ALA A 58 -8.95 5.64 7.46
C ALA A 58 -8.33 6.09 8.79
N ASP A 59 -8.57 5.30 9.84
CA ASP A 59 -7.96 5.49 11.16
C ASP A 59 -6.58 4.82 11.24
N VAL A 60 -6.41 3.73 10.48
CA VAL A 60 -5.13 2.99 10.37
C VAL A 60 -4.83 2.72 8.90
N ILE A 61 -3.59 2.94 8.50
CA ILE A 61 -3.08 2.60 7.17
C ILE A 61 -1.95 1.60 7.34
N ILE A 62 -2.04 0.48 6.64
CA ILE A 62 -1.05 -0.60 6.67
C ILE A 62 -0.54 -0.80 5.25
N HIS A 63 0.78 -0.70 5.07
CA HIS A 63 1.42 -0.93 3.79
C HIS A 63 2.38 -2.12 3.86
N THR A 64 2.08 -3.20 3.13
CA THR A 64 2.83 -4.46 3.19
C THR A 64 3.88 -4.58 2.09
N GLY A 65 4.87 -3.70 2.14
CA GLY A 65 6.11 -3.82 1.37
C GLY A 65 6.08 -3.19 0.00
N ASP A 66 7.28 -2.97 -0.52
CA ASP A 66 7.62 -2.42 -1.83
C ASP A 66 6.97 -1.05 -2.07
N LEU A 67 7.42 -0.09 -1.25
CA LEU A 67 6.96 1.31 -1.27
C LEU A 67 7.23 2.03 -2.59
N VAL A 68 8.24 1.57 -3.34
CA VAL A 68 8.64 2.12 -4.64
C VAL A 68 8.80 0.97 -5.64
N ASP A 69 7.74 0.19 -5.84
CA ASP A 69 7.83 -1.15 -6.47
C ASP A 69 8.40 -1.17 -7.91
N ASN A 70 8.27 -0.06 -8.65
CA ASN A 70 8.91 0.06 -9.97
C ASN A 70 10.46 0.16 -9.89
N ILE A 71 11.05 0.25 -8.70
CA ILE A 71 12.49 0.16 -8.48
C ILE A 71 12.78 -1.18 -7.83
N LYS A 72 13.20 -2.14 -8.64
CA LYS A 72 13.53 -3.50 -8.21
C LYS A 72 14.92 -3.54 -7.57
N LEU A 73 15.03 -3.03 -6.34
CA LEU A 73 16.30 -2.90 -5.61
C LEU A 73 17.01 -4.23 -5.38
N GLU A 74 16.28 -5.35 -5.41
CA GLU A 74 16.88 -6.68 -5.28
C GLU A 74 17.88 -7.01 -6.39
N TYR A 75 17.73 -6.41 -7.59
CA TYR A 75 18.61 -6.69 -8.74
C TYR A 75 19.82 -5.74 -8.78
N GLU A 76 19.62 -4.45 -8.50
CA GLU A 76 20.67 -3.44 -8.62
C GLU A 76 20.59 -2.38 -7.49
N PRO A 77 20.85 -2.78 -6.23
CA PRO A 77 20.58 -1.94 -5.06
C PRO A 77 21.37 -0.64 -5.08
N GLU A 78 22.67 -0.70 -5.38
CA GLU A 78 23.54 0.49 -5.36
C GLU A 78 23.21 1.50 -6.47
N ARG A 79 22.84 1.02 -7.67
CA ARG A 79 22.48 1.90 -8.78
C ARG A 79 21.24 2.72 -8.47
N TYR A 80 20.25 2.10 -7.83
CA TYR A 80 18.96 2.73 -7.60
C TYR A 80 18.77 3.28 -6.18
N ARG A 81 19.71 3.03 -5.26
CA ARG A 81 19.64 3.46 -3.85
C ARG A 81 19.23 4.91 -3.67
N SER A 82 19.91 5.84 -4.34
CA SER A 82 19.63 7.28 -4.24
C SER A 82 18.23 7.64 -4.77
N LYS A 83 17.80 6.98 -5.86
CA LYS A 83 16.47 7.19 -6.42
C LYS A 83 15.41 6.65 -5.46
N TYR A 84 15.58 5.42 -4.97
CA TYR A 84 14.69 4.83 -3.97
C TYR A 84 14.59 5.70 -2.71
N LYS A 85 15.72 6.15 -2.15
CA LYS A 85 15.74 7.03 -0.97
C LYS A 85 14.87 8.26 -1.15
N LYS A 86 15.02 8.95 -2.28
CA LYS A 86 14.21 10.13 -2.59
C LYS A 86 12.73 9.79 -2.73
N ARG A 87 12.40 8.71 -3.43
CA ARG A 87 11.00 8.38 -3.75
C ARG A 87 10.21 7.79 -2.59
N SER A 88 10.85 6.98 -1.76
CA SER A 88 10.27 6.52 -0.50
C SER A 88 10.07 7.69 0.47
N ALA A 89 11.03 8.62 0.57
CA ALA A 89 10.88 9.84 1.37
C ALA A 89 9.71 10.72 0.89
N ASP A 90 9.60 10.93 -0.43
CA ASP A 90 8.48 11.66 -1.04
C ASP A 90 7.14 10.98 -0.69
N PHE A 91 7.05 9.64 -0.79
CA PHE A 91 5.83 8.91 -0.47
C PHE A 91 5.44 9.01 1.00
N ILE A 92 6.37 8.66 1.89
CA ILE A 92 6.17 8.65 3.34
C ILE A 92 5.79 10.04 3.84
N SER A 93 6.58 11.07 3.49
CA SER A 93 6.32 12.43 3.96
C SER A 93 4.99 12.99 3.49
N ASN A 94 4.58 12.69 2.24
CA ASN A 94 3.27 13.12 1.76
C ASN A 94 2.15 12.37 2.48
N LEU A 95 2.26 11.06 2.67
CA LEU A 95 1.24 10.28 3.37
C LEU A 95 1.09 10.72 4.82
N GLU A 96 2.19 10.92 5.54
CA GLU A 96 2.18 11.37 6.94
C GLU A 96 1.58 12.76 7.13
N LYS A 97 1.70 13.66 6.13
CA LYS A 97 1.10 15.01 6.13
C LYS A 97 -0.37 15.02 5.71
N LEU A 98 -0.79 14.03 4.93
CA LEU A 98 -2.10 13.99 4.29
C LEU A 98 -3.23 13.59 5.25
N THR A 99 -2.89 12.81 6.27
CA THR A 99 -3.84 12.22 7.22
C THR A 99 -3.23 12.20 8.61
N ASP A 100 -4.06 12.08 9.64
CA ASP A 100 -3.64 11.83 11.03
C ASP A 100 -3.69 10.33 11.39
N ALA A 101 -4.09 9.46 10.44
CA ALA A 101 -4.15 8.02 10.63
C ALA A 101 -2.84 7.45 11.20
N ARG A 102 -2.95 6.39 12.00
CA ARG A 102 -1.80 5.57 12.37
C ARG A 102 -1.28 4.87 11.12
N ILE A 103 0.00 5.03 10.78
CA ILE A 103 0.60 4.46 9.56
C ILE A 103 1.62 3.40 9.96
N ILE A 104 1.49 2.21 9.38
CA ILE A 104 2.35 1.06 9.65
C ILE A 104 2.91 0.54 8.33
N TYR A 105 4.23 0.46 8.26
CA TYR A 105 4.94 -0.12 7.13
C TYR A 105 5.52 -1.48 7.51
N VAL A 106 5.32 -2.47 6.64
CA VAL A 106 6.05 -3.75 6.68
C VAL A 106 6.98 -3.75 5.47
N PRO A 107 8.31 -3.67 5.62
CA PRO A 107 9.21 -3.60 4.48
C PRO A 107 9.15 -4.85 3.59
N GLY A 108 9.22 -4.65 2.28
CA GLY A 108 9.33 -5.72 1.27
C GLY A 108 10.77 -5.97 0.81
N ASN A 109 10.96 -6.87 -0.15
CA ASN A 109 12.29 -7.19 -0.70
C ASN A 109 12.88 -6.08 -1.58
N HIS A 110 12.06 -5.18 -2.10
CA HIS A 110 12.51 -3.99 -2.81
C HIS A 110 12.66 -2.77 -1.89
N ASP A 111 12.52 -2.95 -0.57
CA ASP A 111 12.75 -1.89 0.39
C ASP A 111 14.13 -1.98 1.05
N ILE A 112 14.66 -0.83 1.47
CA ILE A 112 15.89 -0.76 2.27
C ILE A 112 15.50 -0.25 3.66
N ASN A 113 15.48 -1.16 4.64
CA ASN A 113 15.05 -0.85 6.01
C ASN A 113 15.72 0.39 6.59
N SER A 114 17.05 0.54 6.45
CA SER A 114 17.75 1.72 6.98
C SER A 114 17.23 3.03 6.38
N ILE A 115 16.88 3.03 5.10
CA ILE A 115 16.33 4.21 4.41
C ILE A 115 14.90 4.48 4.88
N LEU A 116 14.09 3.43 5.11
CA LEU A 116 12.75 3.59 5.66
C LEU A 116 12.80 4.20 7.06
N PHE A 117 13.66 3.67 7.95
CA PHE A 117 13.86 4.22 9.29
C PHE A 117 14.32 5.68 9.26
N ASP A 118 15.20 6.06 8.33
CA ASP A 118 15.64 7.45 8.15
C ASP A 118 14.52 8.38 7.66
N ASN A 119 13.51 7.85 6.95
CA ASN A 119 12.50 8.64 6.24
C ASN A 119 11.19 8.81 7.03
N ILE A 120 10.89 7.94 8.00
CA ILE A 120 9.70 8.06 8.82
C ILE A 120 9.84 9.19 9.86
N ASN A 121 8.75 9.89 10.14
CA ASN A 121 8.72 10.88 11.24
C ASN A 121 7.69 10.51 12.31
N ARG A 122 6.55 9.94 11.92
CA ARG A 122 5.50 9.51 12.87
C ARG A 122 4.94 8.11 12.60
N SER A 123 5.30 7.51 11.47
CA SER A 123 4.87 6.17 11.10
C SER A 123 5.64 5.10 11.87
N GLU A 124 5.09 3.89 11.89
CA GLU A 124 5.69 2.72 12.50
C GLU A 124 6.26 1.79 11.42
N ILE A 125 7.32 1.06 11.77
CA ILE A 125 7.85 -0.03 10.95
C ILE A 125 7.70 -1.33 11.75
N CYS A 126 6.99 -2.30 11.19
CA CYS A 126 6.86 -3.65 11.73
C CYS A 126 7.70 -4.62 10.90
N LEU A 127 8.22 -5.65 11.57
CA LEU A 127 8.86 -6.77 10.89
C LEU A 127 7.81 -7.74 10.35
N GLU A 128 8.18 -8.53 9.35
CA GLU A 128 7.31 -9.61 8.89
C GLU A 128 7.01 -10.61 10.03
N GLY A 129 5.78 -11.12 10.07
CA GLY A 129 5.29 -11.99 11.12
C GLY A 129 4.79 -11.24 12.36
N SER A 130 4.85 -9.91 12.37
CA SER A 130 4.28 -9.10 13.45
C SER A 130 2.76 -9.28 13.53
N VAL A 131 2.23 -9.21 14.76
CA VAL A 131 0.80 -9.11 15.03
C VAL A 131 0.55 -7.79 15.73
N ILE A 132 -0.39 -7.00 15.20
CA ILE A 132 -0.93 -5.83 15.88
C ILE A 132 -2.36 -6.12 16.34
N GLU A 133 -2.83 -5.36 17.31
CA GLU A 133 -4.22 -5.41 17.76
C GLU A 133 -4.90 -4.07 17.50
N VAL A 134 -6.10 -4.10 16.91
CA VAL A 134 -6.95 -2.92 16.71
C VAL A 134 -8.37 -3.30 17.09
N MET A 135 -8.97 -2.58 18.05
CA MET A 135 -10.33 -2.85 18.56
C MET A 135 -10.54 -4.32 19.00
N GLY A 136 -9.52 -4.95 19.61
CA GLY A 136 -9.57 -6.34 20.05
C GLY A 136 -9.45 -7.37 18.92
N VAL A 137 -9.21 -6.94 17.68
CA VAL A 137 -8.97 -7.82 16.53
C VAL A 137 -7.48 -7.92 16.24
N SER A 138 -6.98 -9.15 16.20
CA SER A 138 -5.58 -9.46 15.88
C SER A 138 -5.34 -9.43 14.36
N ILE A 139 -4.32 -8.68 13.95
CA ILE A 139 -3.96 -8.46 12.54
C ILE A 139 -2.51 -8.86 12.32
N GLY A 140 -2.30 -9.91 11.54
CA GLY A 140 -1.00 -10.43 11.13
C GLY A 140 -0.48 -9.69 9.92
N LEU A 141 0.81 -9.37 9.95
CA LEU A 141 1.47 -8.49 8.99
C LEU A 141 2.69 -9.18 8.39
N ALA A 142 2.76 -9.26 7.07
CA ALA A 142 3.95 -9.68 6.35
C ALA A 142 3.96 -9.04 4.96
N HIS A 143 5.09 -9.06 4.26
CA HIS A 143 5.11 -8.86 2.81
C HIS A 143 4.91 -10.20 2.10
N TYR A 144 5.64 -11.22 2.56
CA TYR A 144 5.56 -12.61 2.11
C TYR A 144 4.46 -13.41 2.83
N SER A 145 3.64 -14.14 2.08
CA SER A 145 2.52 -14.90 2.67
C SER A 145 3.00 -16.00 3.64
N GLU A 146 4.14 -16.61 3.37
CA GLU A 146 4.77 -17.63 4.22
C GLU A 146 5.36 -17.08 5.53
N LYS A 147 5.52 -15.75 5.64
CA LYS A 147 5.98 -15.08 6.86
C LYS A 147 4.84 -14.62 7.75
N LEU A 148 3.59 -14.82 7.34
CA LEU A 148 2.43 -14.49 8.15
C LEU A 148 2.42 -15.30 9.46
N PRO A 149 1.95 -14.69 10.56
CA PRO A 149 1.76 -15.40 11.81
C PRO A 149 0.60 -16.41 11.70
N GLN A 150 0.67 -17.49 12.48
CA GLN A 150 -0.30 -18.60 12.35
C GLN A 150 -1.70 -18.28 12.88
N ASN A 151 -1.85 -17.35 13.83
CA ASN A 151 -3.07 -17.23 14.65
C ASN A 151 -3.70 -15.83 14.65
N ALA A 152 -3.42 -14.98 13.66
CA ALA A 152 -4.10 -13.69 13.55
C ALA A 152 -5.45 -13.82 12.84
N GLN A 153 -6.48 -13.12 13.32
CA GLN A 153 -7.83 -13.16 12.73
C GLN A 153 -7.85 -12.63 11.30
N ILE A 154 -7.10 -11.56 11.04
CA ILE A 154 -6.92 -10.97 9.71
C ILE A 154 -5.44 -10.98 9.38
N ASN A 155 -5.07 -11.39 8.16
CA ASN A 155 -3.69 -11.48 7.70
C ASN A 155 -3.52 -10.64 6.44
N LEU A 156 -2.63 -9.65 6.51
CA LEU A 156 -2.36 -8.68 5.46
C LEU A 156 -0.98 -8.94 4.86
N PHE A 157 -0.92 -9.11 3.54
CA PHE A 157 0.32 -9.42 2.82
C PHE A 157 0.30 -8.92 1.37
N GLY A 158 1.43 -9.07 0.67
CA GLY A 158 1.63 -8.64 -0.71
C GLY A 158 2.58 -9.56 -1.48
N HIS A 159 3.57 -8.97 -2.16
CA HIS A 159 4.68 -9.61 -2.88
C HIS A 159 4.31 -10.40 -4.14
N ASN A 160 3.39 -11.35 -4.04
CA ASN A 160 2.99 -12.23 -5.13
C ASN A 160 1.46 -12.37 -5.19
N TYR A 161 0.97 -13.18 -6.13
CA TYR A 161 -0.47 -13.42 -6.29
C TYR A 161 -0.96 -14.64 -5.49
N ASP A 162 -0.29 -14.97 -4.38
CA ASP A 162 -0.69 -16.09 -3.53
C ASP A 162 -2.07 -15.87 -2.91
N ARG A 163 -2.73 -16.98 -2.65
CA ARG A 163 -4.06 -17.07 -2.03
C ARG A 163 -4.05 -18.14 -0.94
N PRO A 164 -3.31 -17.91 0.17
CA PRO A 164 -3.41 -18.77 1.33
C PRO A 164 -4.85 -18.81 1.84
N PHE A 165 -5.24 -19.93 2.41
CA PHE A 165 -6.59 -20.15 2.90
C PHE A 165 -6.55 -20.94 4.21
N SER A 166 -7.30 -20.46 5.19
CA SER A 166 -7.68 -21.16 6.41
C SER A 166 -9.16 -20.88 6.65
N GLU A 167 -9.91 -21.87 7.14
CA GLU A 167 -11.36 -21.73 7.38
C GLU A 167 -11.70 -20.63 8.40
N ASN A 168 -10.79 -20.36 9.35
CA ASN A 168 -11.05 -19.50 10.51
C ASN A 168 -10.37 -18.13 10.44
N ASN A 169 -9.60 -17.84 9.39
CA ASN A 169 -8.79 -16.63 9.29
C ASN A 169 -9.04 -15.95 7.95
N ILE A 170 -8.97 -14.62 7.96
CA ILE A 170 -9.10 -13.79 6.76
C ILE A 170 -7.70 -13.55 6.21
N TYR A 171 -7.52 -13.71 4.90
CA TYR A 171 -6.26 -13.42 4.20
C TYR A 171 -6.54 -12.40 3.10
N LEU A 172 -5.88 -11.24 3.19
CA LEU A 172 -6.03 -10.14 2.25
C LEU A 172 -4.68 -9.81 1.64
N ASN A 173 -4.60 -10.04 0.34
CA ASN A 173 -3.44 -9.71 -0.46
C ASN A 173 -3.62 -8.32 -1.07
N GLY A 174 -2.71 -7.40 -0.75
CA GLY A 174 -2.70 -6.02 -1.20
C GLY A 174 -2.24 -5.85 -2.65
N ILE A 175 -1.75 -6.90 -3.34
CA ILE A 175 -1.47 -6.83 -4.78
C ILE A 175 -2.76 -6.79 -5.59
N PHE A 176 -3.76 -7.61 -5.22
CA PHE A 176 -5.02 -7.68 -5.97
C PHE A 176 -5.77 -6.35 -5.88
N ASN A 177 -5.95 -5.84 -4.67
CA ASN A 177 -6.78 -4.67 -4.38
C ASN A 177 -6.24 -3.92 -3.16
N ILE A 178 -6.58 -2.64 -3.06
CA ILE A 178 -6.55 -1.93 -1.79
C ILE A 178 -7.74 -2.43 -0.97
N ASN A 179 -7.53 -2.82 0.28
CA ASN A 179 -8.59 -3.35 1.13
C ASN A 179 -8.94 -2.33 2.22
N CYS A 180 -10.22 -2.07 2.41
CA CYS A 180 -10.75 -1.28 3.51
C CYS A 180 -11.54 -2.19 4.44
N ILE A 181 -11.13 -2.23 5.70
CA ILE A 181 -11.64 -3.16 6.70
C ILE A 181 -12.30 -2.33 7.79
N LEU A 182 -13.57 -2.63 8.09
CA LEU A 182 -14.30 -2.03 9.21
C LEU A 182 -14.17 -2.91 10.44
N LEU A 183 -13.84 -2.30 11.58
CA LEU A 183 -13.76 -2.97 12.87
C LEU A 183 -14.73 -2.37 13.89
N PRO A 184 -15.38 -3.21 14.71
CA PRO A 184 -15.09 -4.64 14.92
C PRO A 184 -15.86 -5.61 14.01
N SER A 185 -16.67 -5.15 13.05
CA SER A 185 -17.51 -6.03 12.24
C SER A 185 -16.74 -6.98 11.30
N CYS A 186 -15.48 -6.66 11.01
CA CYS A 186 -14.63 -7.34 10.03
C CYS A 186 -15.21 -7.31 8.61
N GLN A 187 -16.06 -6.32 8.28
CA GLN A 187 -16.52 -6.11 6.91
C GLN A 187 -15.38 -5.61 6.03
N ILE A 188 -15.25 -6.17 4.82
CA ILE A 188 -14.14 -5.90 3.90
C ILE A 188 -14.69 -5.34 2.60
N TYR A 189 -14.11 -4.22 2.17
CA TYR A 189 -14.41 -3.55 0.92
C TYR A 189 -13.14 -3.41 0.11
N THR A 190 -13.19 -3.75 -1.16
CA THR A 190 -12.02 -3.72 -2.04
C THR A 190 -12.10 -2.57 -3.04
N ILE A 191 -10.98 -1.90 -3.24
CA ILE A 191 -10.80 -0.88 -4.27
C ILE A 191 -9.76 -1.38 -5.27
N ASN A 192 -10.14 -1.41 -6.54
CA ASN A 192 -9.25 -1.85 -7.61
C ASN A 192 -8.15 -0.81 -7.83
N TYR A 193 -6.91 -1.28 -7.95
CA TYR A 193 -5.83 -0.44 -8.44
C TYR A 193 -6.12 0.04 -9.88
N PRO A 194 -5.63 1.23 -10.28
CA PRO A 194 -5.67 1.62 -11.68
C PRO A 194 -4.81 0.66 -12.51
N HIS A 195 -5.17 0.42 -13.77
CA HIS A 195 -4.42 -0.45 -14.69
C HIS A 195 -2.91 -0.11 -14.79
N LEU A 196 -2.55 1.14 -14.51
CA LEU A 196 -1.16 1.60 -14.50
C LEU A 196 -0.32 0.94 -13.39
N ALA A 197 -0.94 0.48 -12.30
CA ALA A 197 -0.25 -0.21 -11.21
C ALA A 197 0.49 -1.44 -11.73
N GLU A 198 -0.21 -2.33 -12.41
CA GLU A 198 0.35 -3.56 -12.99
C GLU A 198 1.54 -3.27 -13.92
N LYS A 199 1.40 -2.24 -14.78
CA LYS A 199 2.50 -1.80 -15.64
C LYS A 199 3.68 -1.28 -14.83
N GLY A 200 3.41 -0.50 -13.78
CA GLY A 200 4.41 0.04 -12.87
C GLY A 200 5.20 -1.05 -12.15
N ARG A 201 4.51 -2.06 -11.63
CA ARG A 201 5.11 -3.19 -10.90
C ARG A 201 6.06 -4.03 -11.76
N LYS A 202 5.81 -4.08 -13.07
CA LYS A 202 6.66 -4.77 -14.07
C LYS A 202 7.82 -3.95 -14.63
N LEU A 203 7.89 -2.64 -14.34
CA LEU A 203 8.98 -1.81 -14.83
C LEU A 203 10.29 -2.23 -14.14
N ASN A 204 11.35 -2.37 -14.95
CA ASN A 204 12.68 -2.87 -14.57
C ASN A 204 12.79 -4.38 -14.31
N SER A 205 11.71 -5.15 -14.37
CA SER A 205 11.76 -6.63 -14.43
C SER A 205 12.31 -7.13 -15.77
N SER A 206 12.19 -6.31 -16.83
CA SER A 206 12.57 -6.64 -18.20
C SER A 206 14.05 -6.43 -18.53
N PHE A 207 14.89 -6.10 -17.54
CA PHE A 207 16.35 -6.00 -17.73
C PHE A 207 17.11 -7.31 -17.46
N SER A 208 16.43 -8.42 -17.18
CA SER A 208 17.04 -9.74 -16.97
C SER A 208 17.01 -10.68 -18.18
N MET A 209 16.70 -10.18 -19.38
CA MET A 209 16.89 -10.92 -20.63
C MET A 209 17.51 -10.02 -21.69
N ILE A 210 18.84 -9.88 -21.64
CA ILE A 210 19.80 -9.85 -22.76
C ILE A 210 21.20 -9.97 -22.15
#